data_AF-A0A2V9LST2-F1
#
_entry.id   AF-A0A2V9LST2-F1
#
_cell.length_a   1.000
_cell.length_b   1.000
_cell.length_c   1.000
_cell.angle_alpha   90.00
_cell.angle_beta   90.00
_cell.angle_gamma   90.00
#
_symmetry.space_group_name_H-M   'P 1'
#
loop_
_entity.id
_entity.type
_entity.pdbx_description
1 polymer ?
#
loop_
_entity_poly.entity_id
_entity_poly.type
_entity_poly.pdbx_seq_one_letter_code
_entity_poly.pdbx_strand_id
1 'polypeptide(L)'
;MVIGGFIQDEFRVRPNLQIAAGLRYDWQNYFHDNNNFSPRLSFAFSPGKGRKTVLRGGAGFFYDRTGPSPIWDLLRYDGRLLRRYVISNPKWP
;
A
#
# COMPACT_ATOMS: atom_id res chain seq x y z
N MET A 1 -19.51 -14.60 -8.78
CA MET A 1 -18.78 -14.83 -7.51
C MET A 1 -17.32 -14.43 -7.74
N VAL A 2 -16.78 -13.55 -6.89
CA VAL A 2 -15.36 -13.13 -6.95
C VAL A 2 -14.62 -13.97 -5.91
N ILE A 3 -13.56 -14.66 -6.30
CA ILE A 3 -12.71 -15.40 -5.36
C ILE A 3 -11.35 -14.73 -5.35
N GLY A 4 -10.94 -14.19 -4.22
CA GLY A 4 -9.65 -13.53 -4.04
C GLY A 4 -8.79 -14.26 -3.02
N GLY A 5 -7.51 -14.44 -3.34
CA GLY A 5 -6.48 -14.94 -2.45
C GLY A 5 -5.46 -13.84 -2.11
N PHE A 6 -4.96 -13.83 -0.88
CA PHE A 6 -3.85 -12.96 -0.48
C PHE A 6 -2.77 -13.79 0.21
N ILE A 7 -1.52 -13.46 -0.06
CA ILE A 7 -0.36 -13.94 0.65
C ILE A 7 0.49 -12.73 1.05
N GLN A 8 1.03 -12.72 2.26
CA GLN A 8 1.93 -11.67 2.71
C GLN A 8 2.89 -12.24 3.74
N ASP A 9 4.18 -12.07 3.48
CA ASP A 9 5.27 -12.46 4.35
C ASP A 9 6.00 -11.21 4.85
N GLU A 10 6.36 -11.23 6.13
CA GLU A 10 7.22 -10.23 6.74
C GLU A 10 8.41 -10.91 7.40
N PHE A 11 9.61 -10.49 7.01
CA PHE A 11 10.86 -11.06 7.48
C PHE A 11 11.74 -9.96 8.08
N ARG A 12 12.21 -10.23 9.30
CA ARG A 12 13.18 -9.41 9.99
C ARG A 12 14.59 -9.89 9.66
N VAL A 13 15.16 -9.35 8.59
CA VAL A 13 16.51 -9.69 8.12
C VAL A 13 17.57 -9.31 9.16
N ARG A 14 17.39 -8.18 9.83
CA ARG A 14 18.24 -7.72 10.94
C ARG A 14 17.37 -7.10 12.02
N PRO A 15 17.82 -7.01 13.27
CA PRO A 15 17.01 -6.37 14.31
C PRO A 15 16.82 -4.85 14.11
N ASN A 16 17.43 -4.27 13.08
CA ASN A 16 17.19 -2.92 12.58
C ASN A 16 16.65 -2.86 11.14
N LEU A 17 16.33 -4.00 10.50
CA LEU A 17 15.80 -4.06 9.13
C LEU A 17 14.71 -5.13 9.01
N GLN A 18 13.52 -4.68 8.66
CA GLN A 18 12.37 -5.52 8.35
C GLN A 18 11.97 -5.30 6.90
N ILE A 19 11.58 -6.36 6.22
CA ILE A 19 11.12 -6.34 4.84
C ILE A 19 9.81 -7.13 4.82
N ALA A 20 8.81 -6.60 4.14
CA ALA A 20 7.54 -7.29 3.94
C ALA A 20 7.23 -7.35 2.45
N ALA A 21 6.91 -8.55 1.97
CA ALA A 21 6.47 -8.80 0.61
C ALA A 21 5.06 -9.36 0.67
N GLY A 22 4.18 -8.87 -0.17
CA GLY A 22 2.82 -9.36 -0.25
C GLY A 22 2.36 -9.44 -1.68
N LEU A 23 1.38 -10.28 -1.88
CA LEU A 23 0.80 -10.52 -3.15
C LEU A 23 -0.68 -10.86 -3.00
N ARG A 24 -1.50 -10.24 -3.83
CA ARG A 24 -2.93 -10.50 -3.90
C ARG A 24 -3.31 -10.91 -5.31
N TYR A 25 -4.18 -11.91 -5.41
CA TYR A 25 -4.74 -12.40 -6.66
C TYR A 25 -6.26 -12.42 -6.56
N ASP A 26 -6.94 -11.65 -7.41
CA ASP A 26 -8.40 -11.62 -7.45
C ASP A 26 -8.92 -12.31 -8.73
N TRP A 27 -9.42 -13.54 -8.60
CA TRP A 27 -9.94 -14.33 -9.71
C TRP A 27 -11.43 -14.02 -9.97
N GLN A 28 -11.72 -13.55 -11.17
CA GLN A 28 -13.06 -13.18 -11.61
C GLN A 28 -13.44 -13.99 -12.87
N ASN A 29 -14.26 -15.03 -12.71
CA ASN A 29 -14.61 -16.00 -13.76
C ASN A 29 -15.56 -15.48 -14.88
N TYR A 30 -15.74 -14.16 -15.05
CA TYR A 30 -16.77 -13.62 -15.95
C TYR A 30 -16.27 -13.16 -17.31
N PHE A 31 -15.03 -12.70 -17.42
CA PHE A 31 -14.43 -12.27 -18.69
C PHE A 31 -12.97 -12.70 -18.70
N HIS A 32 -12.44 -12.97 -19.89
CA HIS A 32 -11.16 -13.61 -20.23
C HIS A 32 -9.88 -12.88 -19.75
N ASP A 33 -9.94 -12.18 -18.61
CA ASP A 33 -8.91 -11.27 -18.12
C ASP A 33 -8.16 -11.89 -16.94
N ASN A 34 -6.95 -12.39 -17.22
CA ASN A 34 -6.15 -13.20 -16.29
C ASN A 34 -5.15 -12.38 -15.45
N ASN A 35 -5.14 -11.04 -15.55
CA ASN A 35 -4.04 -10.20 -15.05
C ASN A 35 -4.35 -9.37 -13.78
N ASN A 36 -5.14 -9.90 -12.84
CA ASN A 36 -5.47 -9.22 -11.57
C ASN A 36 -4.46 -9.53 -10.44
N PHE A 37 -3.16 -9.45 -10.74
CA PHE A 37 -2.09 -9.75 -9.79
C PHE A 37 -1.56 -8.47 -9.18
N SER A 38 -1.77 -8.26 -7.88
CA SER A 38 -1.42 -7.03 -7.15
C SER A 38 -0.26 -7.28 -6.16
N PRO A 39 1.00 -7.23 -6.63
CA PRO A 39 2.18 -7.41 -5.79
C PRO A 39 2.49 -6.12 -5.04
N ARG A 40 3.04 -6.27 -3.84
CA ARG A 40 3.41 -5.20 -2.91
C ARG A 40 4.70 -5.57 -2.19
N LEU A 41 5.59 -4.60 -2.02
CA LEU A 41 6.85 -4.76 -1.31
C LEU A 41 7.09 -3.53 -0.45
N SER A 42 7.49 -3.73 0.80
CA SER A 42 7.85 -2.66 1.72
C SER A 42 9.03 -3.04 2.61
N PHE A 43 9.67 -2.03 3.18
CA PHE A 43 10.77 -2.17 4.11
C PHE A 43 10.67 -1.14 5.23
N ALA A 44 11.23 -1.50 6.38
CA ALA A 44 11.40 -0.63 7.53
C ALA A 44 12.82 -0.78 8.07
N PHE A 45 13.56 0.32 8.13
CA PHE A 45 14.95 0.37 8.53
C PHE A 45 15.18 1.39 9.64
N SER A 46 15.91 1.01 10.68
CA SER A 46 16.25 1.88 11.80
C SER A 46 17.76 2.18 11.86
N PRO A 47 18.22 3.33 11.34
CA PRO A 47 19.62 3.71 11.47
C PRO A 47 20.00 4.10 12.91
N GLY A 48 21.21 3.74 13.34
CA GLY A 48 21.82 4.16 14.61
C GLY A 48 21.69 3.19 15.79
N LYS A 49 22.63 3.26 16.75
CA LYS A 49 22.69 2.37 17.94
C LYS A 49 21.44 2.45 18.84
N GLY A 50 20.73 3.58 18.83
CA GLY A 50 19.54 3.80 19.66
C GLY A 50 18.20 3.49 18.97
N ARG A 51 18.18 3.15 17.68
CA ARG A 51 16.95 2.88 16.87
C ARG A 51 15.82 3.91 17.02
N LYS A 52 16.15 5.16 17.37
CA LYS A 52 15.16 6.23 17.65
C LYS A 52 14.42 6.70 16.40
N THR A 53 14.98 6.44 15.23
CA THR A 53 14.40 6.81 13.94
C THR A 53 14.14 5.56 13.13
N VAL A 54 12.98 5.50 12.48
CA VAL A 54 12.60 4.40 11.59
C VAL A 54 12.26 5.00 10.22
N LEU A 55 13.02 4.63 9.21
CA LEU A 55 12.74 4.90 7.81
C LEU A 55 11.85 3.78 7.27
N ARG A 56 10.74 4.14 6.63
CA ARG A 56 9.82 3.19 6.02
C ARG A 56 9.61 3.56 4.57
N GLY A 57 9.58 2.56 3.70
CA GLY A 57 9.32 2.74 2.28
C GLY A 57 8.63 1.51 1.70
N GLY A 58 7.90 1.68 0.61
CA GLY A 58 7.25 0.56 -0.07
C GLY A 58 6.48 1.00 -1.30
N ALA A 59 6.20 0.05 -2.18
CA ALA A 59 5.45 0.23 -3.40
C ALA A 59 4.60 -1.02 -3.69
N GLY A 60 3.53 -0.85 -4.46
CA GLY A 60 2.69 -1.95 -4.90
C GLY A 60 1.84 -1.56 -6.08
N PHE A 61 1.39 -2.56 -6.83
CA PHE A 61 0.48 -2.38 -7.95
C PHE A 61 -0.95 -2.69 -7.49
N PHE A 62 -1.87 -1.81 -7.85
CA PHE A 62 -3.29 -1.90 -7.52
C PHE A 62 -4.09 -1.73 -8.80
N TYR A 63 -4.97 -2.68 -9.08
CA TYR A 63 -5.81 -2.66 -10.27
C TYR A 63 -7.21 -2.23 -9.84
N ASP A 64 -7.57 -1.01 -10.20
CA ASP A 64 -8.92 -0.51 -10.01
C ASP A 64 -9.84 -1.11 -11.08
N ARG A 65 -11.00 -1.62 -10.65
CA ARG A 65 -12.05 -2.14 -11.55
C ARG A 65 -12.94 -1.03 -12.13
N THR A 66 -12.62 0.22 -11.84
CA THR A 66 -13.34 1.40 -12.32
C THR A 66 -12.88 1.70 -13.74
N GLY A 67 -13.73 1.39 -14.73
CA GLY A 67 -13.69 2.07 -16.03
C GLY A 67 -13.67 3.59 -15.85
N PRO A 68 -13.30 4.38 -16.87
CA PRO A 68 -12.96 5.79 -16.71
C PRO A 68 -14.14 6.60 -16.15
N SER A 69 -14.14 6.78 -14.84
CA SER A 69 -14.86 7.81 -14.14
C SER A 69 -14.16 7.95 -12.78
N PRO A 70 -13.56 9.12 -12.45
CA PRO A 70 -14.02 10.44 -12.86
C PRO A 70 -12.87 11.40 -13.25
N ILE A 71 -12.80 11.79 -14.54
CA ILE A 71 -12.24 13.09 -14.93
C ILE A 71 -12.93 14.24 -14.15
N TRP A 72 -14.13 13.99 -13.59
CA TRP A 72 -14.85 14.85 -12.66
C TRP A 72 -14.14 15.11 -11.31
N ASP A 73 -13.30 14.20 -10.80
CA ASP A 73 -12.54 14.44 -9.55
C ASP A 73 -11.23 15.19 -9.82
N LEU A 74 -10.63 15.01 -11.01
CA LEU A 74 -9.47 15.80 -11.44
C LEU A 74 -9.81 17.28 -11.70
N LEU A 75 -11.04 17.57 -12.15
CA LEU A 75 -11.58 18.94 -12.25
C LEU A 75 -12.03 19.51 -10.89
N ARG A 76 -12.30 18.65 -9.88
CA ARG A 76 -12.71 19.07 -8.53
C ARG A 76 -11.51 19.31 -7.61
N TYR A 77 -10.41 18.58 -7.80
CA TYR A 77 -9.14 18.78 -7.10
C TYR A 77 -8.19 19.63 -7.92
N ASP A 78 -8.54 20.91 -8.03
CA ASP A 78 -7.72 21.98 -8.61
C ASP A 78 -6.41 22.16 -7.82
N GLY A 79 -5.38 21.40 -8.19
CA GLY A 79 -3.96 21.79 -8.11
C GLY A 79 -3.34 22.13 -6.75
N ARG A 80 -4.05 21.99 -5.62
CA ARG A 80 -3.49 22.31 -4.30
C ARG A 80 -2.98 21.06 -3.60
N LEU A 81 -1.65 20.92 -3.61
CA LEU A 81 -0.82 20.13 -2.68
C LEU A 81 -1.61 19.56 -1.49
N LEU A 82 -2.04 18.30 -1.58
CA LEU A 82 -2.63 17.57 -0.47
C LEU A 82 -1.58 17.35 0.63
N ARG A 83 -1.37 18.37 1.46
CA ARG A 83 -0.60 18.25 2.71
C ARG A 83 -1.51 17.62 3.77
N ARG A 84 -1.56 16.29 3.78
CA ARG A 84 -2.25 15.52 4.82
C ARG A 84 -1.36 15.45 6.08
N TYR A 85 -1.68 16.26 7.08
CA TYR A 85 -1.11 16.10 8.43
C TYR A 85 -1.96 15.07 9.19
N VAL A 86 -1.40 13.87 9.42
CA VAL A 86 -1.99 12.88 10.32
C VAL A 86 -1.48 13.16 11.72
N ILE A 87 -2.32 13.77 12.55
CA ILE A 87 -2.04 13.96 13.98
C ILE A 87 -2.38 12.64 14.68
N SER A 88 -1.40 11.76 14.85
CA SER A 88 -1.55 10.57 15.68
C SER A 88 -1.24 10.92 17.12
N ASN A 89 -2.17 11.58 17.81
CA ASN A 89 -2.14 11.70 19.27
C ASN A 89 -3.52 12.16 19.83
N PRO A 90 -4.49 11.27 20.08
CA PRO A 90 -5.60 11.62 20.95
C PRO A 90 -5.06 11.58 22.39
N LYS A 91 -4.48 12.69 22.85
CA LYS A 91 -4.38 12.93 24.29
C LYS A 91 -5.69 13.56 24.71
N TRP A 92 -6.54 12.80 25.38
CA TRP A 92 -7.48 13.32 26.38
C TRP A 92 -8.11 12.19 27.19
N PRO A 93 -8.49 12.46 28.46
CA PRO A 93 -7.93 13.41 29.42
C PRO A 93 -6.77 12.81 30.23
#